data_AF-A0A6G2BB43-F1
#
_entry.id   AF-A0A6G2BB43-F1
#
_cell.length_a   1.000
_cell.length_b   1.000
_cell.length_c   1.000
_cell.angle_alpha   90.00
_cell.angle_beta   90.00
_cell.angle_gamma   90.00
#
_symmetry.space_group_name_H-M   'P 1'
#
loop_
_entity.id
_entity.type
_entity.pdbx_description
1 polymer ?
#
loop_
_entity_poly.entity_id
_entity_poly.type
_entity_poly.pdbx_seq_one_letter_code
_entity_poly.pdbx_strand_id
1 'polypeptide(L)' 'MLAFGGFYHGALDGLFGPQTLAAVKEFQRRNGLVVDGIVGPRTWGELERMVNW' A
#
# COMPACT_ATOMS: atom_id res chain seq x y z
N MET A 1 5.52 -1.05 -6.28
CA MET A 1 4.42 -2.01 -6.52
C MET A 1 4.11 -2.75 -5.23
N LEU A 2 2.86 -2.77 -4.77
CA LEU A 2 2.35 -3.24 -3.46
C LEU A 2 2.48 -4.76 -3.19
N ALA A 3 3.49 -5.42 -3.77
CA ALA A 3 3.71 -6.86 -3.62
C ALA A 3 4.71 -7.24 -2.51
N PHE A 4 5.29 -6.30 -1.76
CA PHE A 4 6.27 -6.62 -0.72
C PHE A 4 5.67 -6.48 0.68
N GLY A 5 5.31 -7.60 1.31
CA GLY A 5 5.14 -7.64 2.76
C GLY A 5 4.04 -8.54 3.34
N GLY A 6 3.49 -9.49 2.59
CA GLY A 6 2.64 -10.54 3.20
C GLY A 6 1.27 -10.09 3.74
N PHE A 7 0.77 -8.93 3.32
CA PHE A 7 -0.55 -8.39 3.74
C PHE A 7 -1.64 -8.50 2.68
N TYR A 8 -1.42 -9.23 1.58
CA TYR A 8 -2.36 -9.34 0.47
C TYR A 8 -2.51 -10.79 0.00
N HIS A 9 -3.69 -11.39 0.19
CA HIS A 9 -4.09 -12.70 -0.32
C HIS A 9 -5.12 -12.60 -1.47
N GLY A 10 -5.38 -11.39 -1.96
CA GLY A 10 -6.17 -11.19 -3.18
C GLY A 10 -5.33 -11.49 -4.43
N ALA A 11 -5.99 -11.81 -5.54
CA ALA A 11 -5.31 -11.96 -6.82
C ALA A 11 -4.45 -10.71 -7.10
N LEU A 12 -3.19 -10.89 -7.48
CA LEU A 12 -2.33 -9.85 -8.05
C LEU A 12 -2.80 -9.55 -9.49
N ASP A 13 -4.09 -9.26 -9.64
CA ASP A 13 -4.76 -8.97 -10.90
C ASP A 13 -4.55 -7.50 -11.34
N GLY A 14 -3.83 -6.72 -10.52
CA GLY A 14 -3.63 -5.29 -10.73
C GLY A 14 -4.87 -4.44 -10.40
N LEU A 15 -5.92 -5.04 -9.84
CA LEU A 15 -7.14 -4.34 -9.49
C LEU A 15 -7.04 -3.77 -8.07
N PHE A 16 -7.40 -2.50 -7.96
CA PHE A 16 -7.53 -1.83 -6.68
C PHE A 16 -8.88 -2.20 -6.05
N GLY A 17 -8.97 -3.41 -5.50
CA GLY A 17 -10.17 -3.91 -4.84
C GLY A 17 -10.29 -3.46 -3.38
N PRO A 18 -11.40 -3.79 -2.69
CA PRO A 18 -11.62 -3.46 -1.27
C PRO A 18 -10.50 -3.95 -0.34
N GLN A 19 -9.88 -5.10 -0.66
CA GLN A 19 -8.75 -5.64 0.09
C GLN A 19 -7.50 -4.78 -0.09
N THR A 20 -7.23 -4.31 -1.31
CA THR A 20 -6.09 -3.41 -1.63
C THR A 20 -6.28 -2.08 -0.93
N LEU A 21 -7.50 -1.54 -0.94
CA LEU A 21 -7.85 -0.31 -0.21
C LEU A 21 -7.59 -0.45 1.30
N ALA A 22 -8.00 -1.58 1.90
CA ALA A 22 -7.76 -1.84 3.31
C ALA A 22 -6.25 -1.92 3.64
N ALA A 23 -5.48 -2.61 2.79
CA ALA A 23 -4.02 -2.70 2.94
C ALA A 23 -3.33 -1.33 2.82
N VAL A 24 -3.75 -0.51 1.86
CA VAL A 24 -3.22 0.86 1.68
C VAL A 24 -3.54 1.73 2.89
N LYS A 25 -4.78 1.67 3.39
CA LYS A 25 -5.17 2.43 4.60
C LYS A 25 -4.37 2.02 5.83
N GLU A 26 -4.15 0.72 6.02
CA GLU A 26 -3.34 0.23 7.13
C GLU A 26 -1.87 0.63 6.99
N PHE A 27 -1.32 0.57 5.78
CA PHE A 27 0.03 1.06 5.49
C PHE A 27 0.17 2.55 5.80
N GLN A 28 -0.80 3.36 5.35
CA GLN A 28 -0.81 4.80 5.61
C GLN A 28 -0.86 5.08 7.12
N ARG A 29 -1.74 4.37 7.85
CA ARG A 29 -1.87 4.51 9.30
C ARG A 29 -0.56 4.20 10.03
N ARG A 30 0.14 3.13 9.63
CA ARG A 30 1.41 2.72 10.26
C ARG A 30 2.57 3.68 9.98
N ASN A 31 2.58 4.32 8.82
CA ASN A 31 3.64 5.24 8.41
C ASN A 31 3.30 6.71 8.68
N GLY A 32 2.25 6.99 9.45
CA GLY A 32 1.86 8.36 9.80
C GLY A 32 1.40 9.20 8.59
N LEU A 33 0.94 8.55 7.53
CA LEU A 33 0.38 9.20 6.34
C LEU A 33 -1.12 9.48 6.52
N VAL A 34 -1.65 10.36 5.69
CA VAL A 34 -3.10 10.57 5.59
C VAL A 34 -3.75 9.26 5.12
N VAL A 35 -4.73 8.78 5.88
CA VAL A 35 -5.42 7.49 5.64
C VAL A 35 -6.58 7.69 4.66
N ASP A 36 -6.27 8.12 3.44
CA ASP A 36 -7.25 8.34 2.38
C ASP A 36 -7.48 7.08 1.52
N GLY A 37 -6.62 6.07 1.65
CA GLY A 37 -6.65 4.87 0.82
C GLY A 37 -6.15 5.10 -0.61
N ILE A 38 -5.56 6.26 -0.89
CA ILE A 38 -5.04 6.65 -2.19
C ILE A 38 -3.51 6.51 -2.19
N VAL A 39 -2.99 5.81 -3.18
CA VAL A 39 -1.55 5.66 -3.37
C VAL A 39 -1.01 6.88 -4.13
N GLY A 40 -0.91 8.02 -3.43
CA GLY A 40 -0.32 9.25 -3.96
C GLY A 40 1.22 9.28 -3.80
N PRO A 41 1.88 10.38 -4.21
CA PRO A 41 3.35 10.48 -4.20
C PRO A 41 3.99 10.22 -2.83
N ARG A 42 3.33 10.61 -1.73
CA ARG A 42 3.81 10.33 -0.36
C ARG A 42 3.73 8.85 0.00
N THR A 43 2.60 8.21 -0.31
CA THR A 43 2.43 6.76 -0.13
C THR A 43 3.44 5.99 -0.98
N TRP A 44 3.69 6.44 -2.21
CA TRP A 44 4.68 5.84 -3.11
C TRP A 44 6.11 6.00 -2.60
N GLY A 45 6.47 7.19 -2.11
CA GLY A 45 7.79 7.44 -1.53
C GLY A 45 8.10 6.56 -0.31
N GLU A 46 7.12 6.32 0.57
CA GLU A 46 7.29 5.39 1.69
C GLU A 46 7.38 3.93 1.22
N LEU A 47 6.62 3.54 0.19
CA LEU A 47 6.72 2.20 -0.41
C LEU A 47 8.10 1.99 -1.05
N GLU A 48 8.63 2.96 -1.78
CA GLU A 48 9.98 2.90 -2.36
C GLU A 48 11.06 2.82 -1.28
N ARG A 49 10.92 3.60 -0.20
CA ARG A 49 11.83 3.53 0.95
C ARG A 49 11.81 2.16 1.61
N MET A 50 10.66 1.48 1.64
CA MET A 50 10.50 0.14 2.23
C MET A 50 10.96 -1.00 1.30
N VAL A 51 11.00 -0.75 -0.02
CA VAL A 51 11.35 -1.75 -1.05
C VAL A 51 12.76 -1.52 -1.63
N ASN A 52 13.49 -0.48 -1.22
CA ASN A 52 14.88 -0.30 -1.64
C ASN A 52 15.79 -1.37 -1.02
N TRP A 53 16.31 -2.23 -1.90
CA TRP A 53 17.42 -3.16 -1.70
C TRP A 53 18.76 -2.40 -1.78
#